data_AF-A0A2P2JNW8-F1
#
_entry.id   AF-A0A2P2JNW8-F1
#
_cell.length_a   1.000
_cell.length_b   1.000
_cell.length_c   1.000
_cell.angle_alpha   90.00
_cell.angle_beta   90.00
_cell.angle_gamma   90.00
#
_symmetry.space_group_name_H-M   'P 1'
#
loop_
_entity.id
_entity.type
_entity.pdbx_description
1 polymer ?
#
loop_
_entity_poly.entity_id
_entity_poly.type
_entity_poly.pdbx_seq_one_letter_code
_entity_poly.pdbx_strand_id
1 'polypeptide(L)'
;MIYEEEVADSKAQVTAIHLIIGTLQRMNIFGVENRDTLTHKATGYSAKLLKKADQCRAVYACSHLFWVDEQDAIKDGERVLLCLKRALRIANAAQQMAYVTRGSSGPITLFVEILNKYLYYFEKGNPQITTAAIQDLVELITTEMQSDSTVSDPTSHAFFASTRRYISFHKQKGGIMGEKYGPIQV
;
A
#
# COMPACT_ATOMS: atom_id res chain seq x y z
N MET A 1 -7.21 7.08 24.05
CA MET A 1 -7.63 8.33 24.71
C MET A 1 -7.47 9.50 23.76
N ILE A 2 -6.41 10.34 23.75
CA ILE A 2 -6.41 11.59 22.92
C ILE A 2 -6.81 11.41 21.44
N TYR A 3 -6.21 10.46 20.70
CA TYR A 3 -6.59 10.23 19.30
C TYR A 3 -8.07 9.84 19.12
N GLU A 4 -8.63 9.08 20.05
CA GLU A 4 -9.99 8.56 19.98
C GLU A 4 -11.02 9.58 20.48
N GLU A 5 -10.66 10.35 21.50
CA GLU A 5 -11.56 11.20 22.28
C GLU A 5 -11.56 12.64 21.79
N GLU A 6 -10.41 13.16 21.36
CA GLU A 6 -10.22 14.59 21.09
C GLU A 6 -10.11 14.92 19.60
N VAL A 7 -9.81 13.93 18.74
CA VAL A 7 -9.61 14.15 17.30
C VAL A 7 -10.86 13.73 16.51
N ALA A 8 -11.85 14.62 16.47
CA ALA A 8 -13.10 14.39 15.74
C ALA A 8 -13.01 14.72 14.23
N ASP A 9 -12.16 15.67 13.83
CA ASP A 9 -12.03 16.06 12.42
C ASP A 9 -11.35 14.97 11.59
N SER A 10 -11.97 14.58 10.48
CA SER A 10 -11.50 13.48 9.64
C SER A 10 -10.12 13.76 9.03
N LYS A 11 -9.77 15.00 8.67
CA LYS A 11 -8.44 15.30 8.12
C LYS A 11 -7.37 15.27 9.22
N ALA A 12 -7.71 15.77 10.41
CA ALA A 12 -6.86 15.69 11.59
C ALA A 12 -6.60 14.22 11.99
N GLN A 13 -7.62 13.36 11.93
CA GLN A 13 -7.46 11.92 12.17
C GLN A 13 -6.48 11.27 11.19
N VAL A 14 -6.61 11.59 9.89
CA VAL A 14 -5.69 11.08 8.87
C VAL A 14 -4.26 11.54 9.14
N THR A 15 -4.07 12.81 9.49
CA THR A 15 -2.74 13.34 9.78
C THR A 15 -2.15 12.69 11.04
N ALA A 16 -2.93 12.61 12.11
CA ALA A 16 -2.54 12.02 13.37
C ALA A 16 -2.17 10.54 13.21
N ILE A 17 -2.95 9.76 12.47
CA ILE A 17 -2.63 8.34 12.28
C ILE A 17 -1.34 8.12 11.49
N HIS A 18 -1.08 8.94 10.46
CA HIS A 18 0.18 8.86 9.72
C HIS A 18 1.38 9.25 10.59
N LEU A 19 1.23 10.27 11.45
CA LEU A 19 2.27 10.63 12.43
C LEU A 19 2.51 9.51 13.44
N ILE A 20 1.45 8.87 13.94
CA ILE A 20 1.57 7.71 14.86
C ILE A 20 2.31 6.57 14.16
N ILE A 21 1.92 6.20 12.94
CA ILE A 21 2.57 5.12 12.17
C ILE A 21 4.04 5.44 11.94
N GLY A 22 4.36 6.62 11.43
CA GLY A 22 5.74 7.02 11.12
C GLY A 22 6.62 7.15 12.36
N THR A 23 6.06 7.59 13.50
CA THR A 23 6.78 7.65 14.78
C THR A 23 7.03 6.26 15.32
N LEU A 24 5.98 5.44 15.41
CA LEU A 24 6.06 4.07 15.94
C LEU A 24 7.01 3.19 15.12
N GLN A 25 7.08 3.39 13.80
CA GLN A 25 8.02 2.68 12.92
C GLN A 25 9.49 2.87 13.34
N ARG A 26 9.84 4.04 13.89
CA ARG A 26 11.21 4.37 14.32
C ARG A 26 11.47 4.13 15.81
N MET A 27 10.46 3.75 16.59
CA MET A 27 10.61 3.50 18.02
C MET A 27 11.08 2.06 18.26
N ASN A 28 12.28 1.93 18.82
CA ASN A 28 12.90 0.65 19.20
C ASN A 28 12.95 0.43 20.74
N ILE A 29 12.39 1.35 21.52
CA ILE A 29 12.42 1.30 22.99
C ILE A 29 11.38 0.35 23.62
N PHE A 30 10.42 -0.13 22.83
CA PHE A 30 9.34 -0.97 23.34
C PHE A 30 9.70 -2.46 23.26
N GLY A 31 9.46 -3.18 24.35
CA GLY A 31 9.44 -4.65 24.32
C GLY A 31 8.38 -5.22 23.38
N VAL A 32 8.54 -6.48 23.00
CA VAL A 32 7.74 -7.16 21.96
C VAL A 32 6.22 -7.02 22.19
N GLU A 33 5.73 -7.30 23.40
CA GLU A 33 4.29 -7.26 23.72
C GLU A 33 3.68 -5.85 23.59
N ASN A 34 4.40 -4.84 24.07
CA ASN A 34 3.97 -3.44 23.98
C ASN A 34 3.99 -2.98 22.51
N ARG A 35 5.04 -3.36 21.76
CA ARG A 35 5.16 -3.03 20.34
C ARG A 35 4.02 -3.68 19.56
N ASP A 36 3.71 -4.96 19.81
CA ASP A 36 2.62 -5.69 19.17
C ASP A 36 1.27 -5.01 19.44
N THR A 37 0.98 -4.68 20.70
CA THR A 37 -0.23 -3.96 21.11
C THR A 37 -0.37 -2.62 20.37
N LEU A 38 0.70 -1.82 20.31
CA LEU A 38 0.69 -0.53 19.62
C LEU A 38 0.48 -0.68 18.12
N THR A 39 1.12 -1.66 17.46
CA THR A 39 0.87 -1.92 16.03
C THR A 39 -0.54 -2.37 15.73
N HIS A 40 -1.10 -3.23 16.57
CA HIS A 40 -2.45 -3.72 16.43
C HIS A 40 -3.46 -2.57 16.53
N LYS A 41 -3.29 -1.70 17.52
CA LYS A 41 -4.11 -0.49 17.69
C LYS A 41 -3.97 0.46 16.50
N ALA A 42 -2.76 0.79 16.07
CA ALA A 42 -2.52 1.68 14.93
C ALA A 42 -3.16 1.15 13.63
N THR A 43 -3.04 -0.16 13.38
CA THR A 43 -3.66 -0.83 12.23
C THR A 43 -5.19 -0.84 12.35
N GLY A 44 -5.70 -1.05 13.56
CA GLY A 44 -7.13 -0.99 13.86
C GLY A 44 -7.73 0.39 13.58
N TYR A 45 -7.08 1.46 14.03
CA TYR A 45 -7.55 2.83 13.78
C TYR A 45 -7.45 3.25 12.32
N SER A 46 -6.38 2.86 11.62
CA SER A 46 -6.21 3.13 10.19
C SER A 46 -7.37 2.61 9.35
N ALA A 47 -7.90 1.43 9.72
CA ALA A 47 -9.03 0.84 9.03
C ALA A 47 -10.40 1.42 9.42
N LYS A 48 -10.46 2.30 10.43
CA LYS A 48 -11.69 2.96 10.91
C LYS A 48 -11.84 4.40 10.42
N LEU A 49 -10.87 4.94 9.67
CA LEU A 49 -10.97 6.27 9.06
C LEU A 49 -12.24 6.40 8.22
N LEU A 50 -12.82 7.59 8.07
CA LEU A 50 -14.11 7.73 7.41
C LEU A 50 -14.07 7.43 5.89
N LYS A 51 -13.09 7.99 5.19
CA LYS A 51 -12.99 7.89 3.73
C LYS A 51 -12.19 6.67 3.30
N LYS A 52 -12.68 5.92 2.31
CA LYS A 52 -12.02 4.70 1.81
C LYS A 52 -10.62 4.93 1.26
N ALA A 53 -10.39 6.03 0.55
CA ALA A 53 -9.06 6.37 0.06
C ALA A 53 -8.07 6.58 1.21
N ASP A 54 -8.49 7.30 2.26
CA ASP A 54 -7.65 7.55 3.43
C ASP A 54 -7.44 6.27 4.27
N GLN A 55 -8.48 5.44 4.44
CA GLN A 55 -8.36 4.09 5.02
C GLN A 55 -7.30 3.27 4.28
N CYS A 56 -7.38 3.23 2.95
CA CYS A 56 -6.46 2.46 2.11
C CYS A 56 -5.00 2.88 2.35
N ARG A 57 -4.75 4.20 2.31
CA ARG A 57 -3.42 4.78 2.50
C ARG A 57 -2.84 4.52 3.88
N ALA A 58 -3.64 4.73 4.92
CA ALA A 58 -3.21 4.44 6.29
C ALA A 58 -2.95 2.94 6.49
N VAL A 59 -3.80 2.06 5.94
CA VAL A 59 -3.66 0.60 6.08
C VAL A 59 -2.43 0.06 5.38
N TYR A 60 -2.12 0.48 4.14
CA TYR A 60 -0.84 0.07 3.55
C TYR A 60 0.34 0.74 4.26
N ALA A 61 0.18 1.93 4.84
CA ALA A 61 1.26 2.57 5.60
C ALA A 61 1.62 1.75 6.86
N CYS A 62 0.63 1.13 7.52
CA CYS A 62 0.87 0.21 8.64
C CYS A 62 1.75 -0.99 8.27
N SER A 63 1.90 -1.37 7.00
CA SER A 63 2.83 -2.45 6.61
C SER A 63 4.27 -2.17 7.05
N HIS A 64 4.68 -0.89 7.10
CA HIS A 64 6.03 -0.49 7.54
C HIS A 64 6.27 -0.75 9.03
N LEU A 65 5.21 -0.93 9.83
CA LEU A 65 5.33 -1.28 11.25
C LEU A 65 5.80 -2.72 11.45
N PHE A 66 5.70 -3.55 10.41
CA PHE A 66 6.02 -4.99 10.43
C PHE A 66 7.28 -5.31 9.62
N TRP A 67 7.94 -4.31 9.04
CA TRP A 67 9.13 -4.51 8.23
C TRP A 67 10.06 -3.30 8.35
N VAL A 68 11.07 -3.44 9.21
CA VAL A 68 12.07 -2.41 9.49
C VAL A 68 13.41 -2.86 8.88
N ASP A 69 14.00 -1.98 8.09
CA ASP A 69 15.25 -2.24 7.36
C ASP A 69 16.48 -1.90 8.22
N GLU A 70 16.50 -2.42 9.44
CA GLU A 70 17.60 -2.32 10.40
C GLU A 70 18.04 -3.73 10.82
N GLN A 71 19.29 -3.85 11.27
CA GLN A 71 19.85 -5.12 11.71
C GLN A 71 19.13 -5.58 12.99
N ASP A 72 18.75 -6.86 13.04
CA ASP A 72 17.95 -7.48 14.11
C ASP A 72 16.56 -6.85 14.35
N ALA A 73 16.05 -6.10 13.38
CA ALA A 73 14.73 -5.48 13.46
C ALA A 73 13.59 -6.40 12.98
N ILE A 74 12.36 -5.98 13.25
CA ILE A 74 11.13 -6.72 12.93
C ILE A 74 11.01 -6.91 11.41
N LYS A 75 10.92 -8.18 10.97
CA LYS A 75 10.67 -8.58 9.58
C LYS A 75 9.57 -9.63 9.51
N ASP A 76 8.34 -9.20 9.73
CA ASP A 76 7.14 -10.03 9.63
C ASP A 76 6.48 -9.83 8.26
N GLY A 77 6.90 -10.65 7.30
CA GLY A 77 6.42 -10.58 5.92
C GLY A 77 4.94 -10.93 5.76
N GLU A 78 4.38 -11.76 6.65
CA GLU A 78 2.98 -12.17 6.59
C GLU A 78 2.06 -11.02 6.97
N ARG A 79 2.39 -10.28 8.03
CA ARG A 79 1.64 -9.10 8.45
C ARG A 79 1.79 -7.95 7.44
N VAL A 80 2.95 -7.81 6.79
CA VAL A 80 3.09 -6.91 5.64
C VAL A 80 2.06 -7.26 4.56
N LEU A 81 2.04 -8.52 4.12
CA LEU A 81 1.11 -8.97 3.08
C LEU A 81 -0.35 -8.81 3.51
N LEU A 82 -0.68 -9.04 4.78
CA LEU A 82 -2.01 -8.82 5.33
C LEU A 82 -2.46 -7.36 5.20
N CYS A 83 -1.59 -6.40 5.54
CA CYS A 83 -1.86 -4.97 5.34
C CYS A 83 -2.10 -4.64 3.87
N LEU A 84 -1.25 -5.14 2.97
CA LEU A 84 -1.37 -4.87 1.53
C LEU A 84 -2.63 -5.49 0.92
N LYS A 85 -2.97 -6.73 1.27
CA LYS A 85 -4.22 -7.39 0.85
C LYS A 85 -5.45 -6.65 1.38
N ARG A 86 -5.40 -6.15 2.63
CA ARG A 86 -6.48 -5.35 3.20
C ARG A 86 -6.63 -4.01 2.48
N ALA A 87 -5.53 -3.32 2.17
CA ALA A 87 -5.54 -2.09 1.39
C ALA A 87 -6.15 -2.32 -0.01
N LEU A 88 -5.78 -3.43 -0.69
CA LEU A 88 -6.35 -3.79 -1.98
C LEU A 88 -7.87 -4.02 -1.91
N ARG A 89 -8.37 -4.70 -0.87
CA ARG A 89 -9.83 -4.85 -0.65
C ARG A 89 -10.52 -3.50 -0.44
N ILE A 90 -9.89 -2.57 0.27
CA ILE A 90 -10.43 -1.23 0.50
C ILE A 90 -10.43 -0.41 -0.81
N ALA A 91 -9.37 -0.51 -1.63
CA ALA A 91 -9.29 0.13 -2.94
C ALA A 91 -10.40 -0.37 -3.88
N ASN A 92 -10.62 -1.69 -3.95
CA ASN A 92 -11.73 -2.29 -4.68
C ASN A 92 -13.10 -1.77 -4.20
N ALA A 93 -13.32 -1.70 -2.89
CA ALA A 93 -14.56 -1.15 -2.34
C ALA A 93 -14.74 0.35 -2.67
N ALA A 94 -13.65 1.13 -2.68
CA ALA A 94 -13.67 2.53 -3.10
C ALA A 94 -14.05 2.68 -4.58
N GLN A 95 -13.54 1.77 -5.42
CA GLN A 95 -13.83 1.74 -6.85
C GLN A 95 -15.30 1.41 -7.12
N GLN A 96 -15.81 0.34 -6.50
CA GLN A 96 -17.21 -0.06 -6.61
C GLN A 96 -18.16 1.07 -6.15
N MET A 97 -17.81 1.74 -5.04
CA MET A 97 -18.59 2.88 -4.56
C MET A 97 -18.58 4.05 -5.55
N ALA A 98 -17.44 4.37 -6.16
CA ALA A 98 -17.35 5.42 -7.17
C ALA A 98 -18.17 5.09 -8.42
N TYR A 99 -18.12 3.83 -8.87
CA TYR A 99 -18.93 3.36 -9.99
C TYR A 99 -20.43 3.49 -9.71
N VAL A 100 -20.90 3.05 -8.54
CA VAL A 100 -22.33 3.14 -8.16
C VAL A 100 -22.79 4.59 -7.99
N THR A 101 -21.97 5.47 -7.42
CA THR A 101 -22.38 6.85 -7.07
C THR A 101 -22.17 7.86 -8.18
N ARG A 102 -21.17 7.66 -9.03
CA ARG A 102 -20.74 8.63 -10.06
C ARG A 102 -20.61 8.04 -11.45
N GLY A 103 -20.82 6.73 -11.63
CA GLY A 103 -20.65 6.06 -12.93
C GLY A 103 -19.20 6.04 -13.43
N SER A 104 -18.22 6.38 -12.59
CA SER A 104 -16.81 6.49 -12.96
C SER A 104 -16.03 5.25 -12.50
N SER A 105 -14.98 4.86 -13.23
CA SER A 105 -13.94 4.04 -12.61
C SER A 105 -13.37 4.82 -11.42
N GLY A 106 -13.25 4.19 -10.27
CA GLY A 106 -12.79 4.85 -9.05
C GLY A 106 -11.31 5.24 -9.11
N PRO A 107 -10.69 5.59 -7.97
CA PRO A 107 -9.32 6.09 -7.98
C PRO A 107 -8.31 4.97 -8.28
N ILE A 108 -8.00 4.75 -9.56
CA ILE A 108 -6.96 3.84 -10.03
C ILE A 108 -5.62 4.11 -9.34
N THR A 109 -5.36 5.37 -8.97
CA THR A 109 -4.19 5.80 -8.19
C THR A 109 -3.92 4.90 -6.98
N LEU A 110 -4.95 4.44 -6.25
CA LEU A 110 -4.77 3.61 -5.06
C LEU A 110 -4.13 2.26 -5.40
N PHE A 111 -4.50 1.65 -6.53
CA PHE A 111 -3.90 0.40 -6.97
C PHE A 111 -2.45 0.59 -7.36
N VAL A 112 -2.11 1.70 -8.04
CA VAL A 112 -0.72 2.04 -8.39
C VAL A 112 0.12 2.31 -7.13
N GLU A 113 -0.43 3.00 -6.13
CA GLU A 113 0.22 3.21 -4.82
C GLU A 113 0.51 1.87 -4.12
N ILE A 114 -0.48 0.96 -4.10
CA ILE A 114 -0.31 -0.39 -3.53
C ILE A 114 0.75 -1.17 -4.31
N LEU A 115 0.74 -1.14 -5.65
CA LEU A 115 1.76 -1.80 -6.49
C LEU A 115 3.16 -1.34 -6.12
N ASN A 116 3.36 -0.04 -5.94
CA ASN A 116 4.65 0.50 -5.50
C ASN A 116 5.05 0.01 -4.10
N LYS A 117 4.08 -0.28 -3.20
CA LYS A 117 4.39 -0.94 -1.92
C LYS A 117 4.77 -2.41 -2.10
N TYR A 118 4.11 -3.15 -2.98
CA TYR A 118 4.54 -4.52 -3.33
C TYR A 118 5.96 -4.50 -3.87
N LEU A 119 6.28 -3.63 -4.84
CA LEU A 119 7.63 -3.49 -5.37
C LEU A 119 8.65 -3.17 -4.27
N TYR A 120 8.37 -2.19 -3.39
CA TYR A 120 9.25 -1.88 -2.28
C TYR A 120 9.61 -3.11 -1.43
N TYR A 121 8.63 -3.89 -0.98
CA TYR A 121 8.88 -5.07 -0.14
C TYR A 121 9.50 -6.23 -0.90
N PHE A 122 9.17 -6.35 -2.19
CA PHE A 122 9.82 -7.30 -3.08
C PHE A 122 11.32 -7.02 -3.12
N GLU A 123 11.73 -5.78 -3.32
CA GLU A 123 13.15 -5.38 -3.38
C GLU A 123 13.85 -5.56 -2.04
N LYS A 124 13.15 -5.33 -0.93
CA LYS A 124 13.66 -5.61 0.43
C LYS A 124 13.73 -7.11 0.77
N GLY A 125 13.34 -7.99 -0.15
CA GLY A 125 13.48 -9.43 0.02
C GLY A 125 12.40 -10.07 0.89
N ASN A 126 11.22 -9.45 1.01
CA ASN A 126 10.09 -10.09 1.67
C ASN A 126 9.58 -11.28 0.84
N PRO A 127 9.71 -12.54 1.31
CA PRO A 127 9.36 -13.74 0.54
C PRO A 127 7.86 -13.89 0.30
N GLN A 128 7.03 -13.20 1.09
CA GLN A 128 5.57 -13.21 0.93
C GLN A 128 5.11 -12.38 -0.28
N ILE A 129 6.00 -11.54 -0.83
CA ILE A 129 5.73 -10.76 -2.02
C ILE A 129 6.28 -11.51 -3.23
N THR A 130 5.39 -12.07 -4.03
CA THR A 130 5.74 -12.89 -5.20
C THR A 130 5.65 -12.08 -6.49
N THR A 131 6.39 -12.50 -7.51
CA THR A 131 6.26 -11.96 -8.87
C THR A 131 4.86 -12.15 -9.43
N ALA A 132 4.20 -13.27 -9.12
CA ALA A 132 2.81 -13.54 -9.50
C ALA A 132 1.85 -12.48 -8.91
N ALA A 133 1.96 -12.17 -7.61
CA ALA A 133 1.10 -11.16 -7.00
C ALA A 133 1.33 -9.75 -7.58
N ILE A 134 2.57 -9.43 -7.97
CA ILE A 134 2.90 -8.18 -8.67
C ILE A 134 2.29 -8.18 -10.07
N GLN A 135 2.41 -9.29 -10.81
CA GLN A 135 1.85 -9.46 -12.15
C GLN A 135 0.33 -9.29 -12.14
N ASP A 136 -0.37 -9.99 -11.24
CA ASP A 136 -1.83 -9.90 -11.09
C ASP A 136 -2.27 -8.44 -10.87
N LEU A 137 -1.51 -7.67 -10.08
CA LEU A 137 -1.83 -6.28 -9.80
C LEU A 137 -1.53 -5.36 -10.99
N VAL A 138 -0.46 -5.62 -11.76
CA VAL A 138 -0.17 -4.90 -13.01
C VAL A 138 -1.27 -5.13 -14.04
N GLU A 139 -1.74 -6.37 -14.19
CA GLU A 139 -2.83 -6.74 -15.10
C GLU A 139 -4.16 -6.13 -14.68
N LEU A 140 -4.47 -6.15 -13.38
CA LEU A 140 -5.64 -5.48 -12.82
C LEU A 140 -5.62 -3.99 -13.18
N ILE A 141 -4.53 -3.27 -12.86
CA ILE A 141 -4.42 -1.84 -13.15
C ILE A 141 -4.55 -1.57 -14.66
N THR A 142 -3.91 -2.39 -15.50
CA THR A 142 -3.97 -2.26 -16.95
C THR A 142 -5.40 -2.41 -17.48
N THR A 143 -6.14 -3.39 -16.97
CA THR A 143 -7.53 -3.66 -17.36
C THR A 143 -8.44 -2.51 -16.95
N GLU A 144 -8.32 -2.05 -15.71
CA GLU A 144 -9.13 -0.94 -15.17
C GLU A 144 -8.89 0.35 -15.97
N MET A 145 -7.64 0.65 -16.33
CA MET A 145 -7.29 1.83 -17.14
C MET A 145 -7.77 1.76 -18.59
N GLN A 146 -8.00 0.56 -19.13
CA GLN A 146 -8.56 0.38 -20.48
C GLN A 146 -10.09 0.44 -20.50
N SER A 147 -10.73 0.06 -19.39
CA SER A 147 -12.18 0.08 -19.24
C SER A 147 -12.77 1.49 -19.09
N ASP A 148 -11.93 2.48 -18.74
CA ASP A 148 -12.37 3.86 -18.48
C ASP A 148 -12.55 4.64 -19.80
N SER A 149 -13.79 4.68 -20.27
CA SER A 149 -14.20 5.39 -21.50
C SER A 149 -14.53 6.88 -21.27
N THR A 150 -14.41 7.38 -20.03
CA THR A 150 -14.68 8.78 -19.69
C THR A 150 -13.55 9.37 -18.83
N VAL A 151 -12.93 10.43 -19.35
CA VAL A 151 -11.89 11.29 -18.73
C VAL A 151 -10.86 10.53 -17.88
N SER A 152 -9.91 9.90 -18.56
CA SER A 152 -8.70 9.34 -17.92
C SER A 152 -8.03 10.40 -17.02
N ASP A 153 -7.82 10.11 -15.73
CA ASP A 153 -6.97 10.96 -14.88
C ASP A 153 -5.53 10.89 -15.39
N PRO A 154 -5.00 11.94 -16.05
CA PRO A 154 -3.67 11.91 -16.67
C PRO A 154 -2.56 11.66 -15.64
N THR A 155 -2.81 12.04 -14.38
CA THR A 155 -1.88 11.86 -13.26
C THR A 155 -1.70 10.38 -12.93
N SER A 156 -2.80 9.64 -12.82
CA SER A 156 -2.78 8.19 -12.57
C SER A 156 -2.12 7.43 -13.73
N HIS A 157 -2.37 7.84 -14.98
CA HIS A 157 -1.68 7.30 -16.15
C HIS A 157 -0.18 7.55 -16.13
N ALA A 158 0.26 8.78 -15.85
CA ALA A 158 1.67 9.11 -15.74
C ALA A 158 2.35 8.33 -14.61
N PHE A 159 1.67 8.16 -13.47
CA PHE A 159 2.21 7.42 -12.33
C PHE A 159 2.37 5.92 -12.63
N PHE A 160 1.36 5.30 -13.25
CA PHE A 160 1.48 3.89 -13.66
C PHE A 160 2.52 3.68 -14.75
N ALA A 161 2.59 4.57 -15.74
CA ALA A 161 3.61 4.54 -16.78
C ALA A 161 5.03 4.64 -16.19
N SER A 162 5.22 5.50 -15.19
CA SER A 162 6.49 5.61 -14.46
C SER A 162 6.83 4.32 -13.70
N THR A 163 5.83 3.69 -13.08
CA THR A 163 5.98 2.40 -12.38
C THR A 163 6.34 1.27 -13.34
N ARG A 164 5.72 1.20 -14.53
CA ARG A 164 6.08 0.22 -15.58
C ARG A 164 7.51 0.44 -16.09
N ARG A 165 7.91 1.68 -16.34
CA ARG A 165 9.29 2.02 -16.72
C ARG A 165 10.30 1.58 -15.67
N TYR A 166 9.97 1.74 -14.38
CA TYR A 166 10.79 1.26 -13.27
C TYR A 166 10.98 -0.27 -13.34
N ILE A 167 9.90 -1.03 -13.49
CA ILE A 167 9.95 -2.50 -13.63
C ILE A 167 10.80 -2.90 -14.84
N SER A 168 10.60 -2.26 -16.00
CA SER A 168 11.39 -2.53 -17.22
C SER A 168 12.86 -2.20 -17.05
N PHE A 169 13.19 -1.10 -16.36
CA PHE A 169 14.57 -0.72 -16.05
C PHE A 169 15.27 -1.80 -15.22
N HIS A 170 14.61 -2.29 -14.17
CA HIS A 170 15.18 -3.36 -13.34
C HIS A 170 15.39 -4.66 -14.11
N LYS A 171 14.46 -5.00 -15.02
CA LYS A 171 14.58 -6.17 -15.92
C LYS A 171 15.80 -6.06 -16.86
N GLN A 172 16.04 -4.88 -17.43
CA GLN A 172 17.15 -4.64 -18.36
C GLN A 172 18.52 -4.50 -17.69
N LYS A 173 18.55 -4.06 -16.42
CA LYS A 173 19.79 -3.86 -15.66
C LYS A 173 20.61 -5.14 -15.47
N GLY A 174 19.99 -6.32 -15.62
CA GLY A 174 20.64 -7.61 -15.45
C GLY A 174 21.01 -7.94 -13.99
N GLY A 175 21.81 -8.99 -13.80
CA GLY A 175 22.18 -9.51 -12.48
C GLY A 175 21.00 -10.08 -11.69
N ILE A 176 21.22 -10.31 -10.38
CA ILE A 176 20.23 -10.92 -9.48
C ILE A 176 18.88 -10.19 -9.52
N MET A 177 18.91 -8.85 -9.57
CA MET A 177 17.70 -8.05 -9.63
C MET A 177 16.97 -8.18 -10.98
N GLY A 178 17.71 -8.21 -12.10
CA GLY A 178 17.12 -8.45 -13.42
C GLY A 178 16.43 -9.81 -13.52
N GLU A 179 17.07 -10.87 -13.00
CA GLU A 179 16.48 -12.21 -12.92
C GLU A 179 15.20 -12.21 -12.07
N LYS A 180 15.22 -11.51 -10.94
CA LYS A 180 14.08 -11.38 -10.02
C LYS A 180 12.87 -10.72 -10.69
N TYR A 181 13.10 -9.70 -11.51
CA TYR A 181 12.05 -8.99 -12.26
C TYR A 181 11.66 -9.66 -13.57
N GLY A 182 12.47 -10.62 -14.07
CA GLY A 182 12.27 -11.30 -15.34
C GLY A 182 10.85 -11.84 -15.60
N PRO A 183 10.21 -12.52 -14.62
CA PRO A 183 8.85 -13.05 -14.77
C PRO A 183 7.75 -11.99 -14.89
N ILE A 184 8.00 -10.75 -14.46
CA ILE A 184 7.00 -9.68 -14.50
C ILE A 184 6.94 -9.12 -15.92
N GLN A 185 5.73 -9.06 -16.48
CA GLN A 185 5.40 -8.51 -17.78
C GLN A 185 4.77 -7.13 -17.61
N VAL A 186 5.42 -6.13 -18.19
CA VAL A 186 5.02 -4.73 -18.18
C VAL A 186 5.13 -4.15 -19.56
#